data_AF-A0A8S3RYA8-F1
#
_entry.id   AF-A0A8S3RYA8-F1
#
_cell.length_a   1.000
_cell.length_b   1.000
_cell.length_c   1.000
_cell.angle_alpha   90.00
_cell.angle_beta   90.00
_cell.angle_gamma   90.00
#
_symmetry.space_group_name_H-M   'P 1'
#
loop_
_entity.id
_entity.type
_entity.pdbx_description
1 polymer ?
#
loop_
_entity_poly.entity_id
_entity_poly.type
_entity_poly.pdbx_seq_one_letter_code
_entity_poly.pdbx_strand_id
1 'polypeptide(L)'
;MPVRQSCGFSDPDEACHDKVDLVYLVDSSGSVGSINFNKEKEFINNSLSQFVIGYNDALVGVVTFSTVPREQFKLNAFLDKPALKYAITKIPYLTGNTHTAEAINFVNNHMFIPSAGDRPDAQNILVVLTDGRSGDPAKTLQEANRLKQRNTVIIAVGIGSGASKSELNGLVSNPAYVFFCK
;
A
#
# COMPACT_ATOMS: atom_id res chain seq x y z
N MET A 1 32.82 -5.76 -9.75
CA MET A 1 32.15 -7.07 -9.87
C MET A 1 30.67 -6.80 -10.08
N PRO A 2 30.06 -7.13 -11.23
CA PRO A 2 28.66 -6.81 -11.44
C PRO A 2 27.79 -7.98 -10.97
N VAL A 3 26.93 -7.75 -9.98
CA VAL A 3 25.76 -8.62 -9.81
C VAL A 3 24.64 -7.98 -10.63
N ARG A 4 24.46 -8.50 -11.84
CA ARG A 4 23.19 -8.41 -12.56
C ARG A 4 22.34 -9.58 -12.09
N GLN A 5 21.13 -9.32 -11.60
CA GLN A 5 20.02 -10.17 -11.98
C GLN A 5 18.75 -9.35 -12.04
N SER A 6 18.26 -9.25 -13.27
CA SER A 6 16.99 -8.67 -13.69
C SER A 6 15.85 -9.59 -13.27
N CYS A 7 14.79 -9.06 -12.67
CA CYS A 7 13.48 -9.70 -12.75
C CYS A 7 13.10 -9.79 -14.24
N GLY A 8 13.20 -10.99 -14.80
CA GLY A 8 12.70 -11.32 -16.12
C GLY A 8 11.23 -11.71 -16.00
N PHE A 9 10.37 -11.08 -16.78
CA PHE A 9 8.96 -11.44 -16.93
C PHE A 9 8.81 -12.73 -17.76
N SER A 10 9.08 -13.92 -17.20
CA SER A 10 8.88 -15.16 -17.99
C SER A 10 8.33 -16.39 -17.29
N ASP A 11 8.16 -16.46 -15.97
CA ASP A 11 7.61 -17.68 -15.34
C ASP A 11 6.34 -17.42 -14.50
N PRO A 12 5.19 -18.03 -14.85
CA PRO A 12 3.93 -17.87 -14.11
C PRO A 12 3.89 -18.61 -12.76
N ASP A 13 4.89 -19.44 -12.47
CA ASP A 13 5.06 -20.15 -11.18
C ASP A 13 6.15 -19.52 -10.28
N GLU A 14 6.79 -18.44 -10.71
CA GLU A 14 7.84 -17.77 -9.93
C GLU A 14 7.22 -16.68 -9.05
N ALA A 15 6.66 -17.10 -7.92
CA ALA A 15 6.23 -16.16 -6.90
C ALA A 15 7.44 -15.35 -6.40
N CYS A 16 7.24 -14.05 -6.16
CA CYS A 16 8.29 -13.17 -5.66
C CYS A 16 8.72 -13.63 -4.26
N HIS A 17 9.96 -14.12 -4.16
CA HIS A 17 10.64 -14.49 -2.92
C HIS A 17 11.44 -13.34 -2.31
N ASP A 18 11.19 -12.11 -2.76
CA ASP A 18 11.87 -10.95 -2.19
C ASP A 18 11.35 -10.68 -0.78
N LYS A 19 12.28 -10.42 0.12
CA LYS A 19 11.96 -10.04 1.49
C LYS A 19 11.42 -8.61 1.48
N VAL A 20 10.10 -8.48 1.52
CA VAL A 20 9.41 -7.18 1.43
C VAL A 20 8.44 -6.97 2.58
N ASP A 21 8.39 -5.74 3.07
CA ASP A 21 7.40 -5.30 4.06
C ASP A 21 6.42 -4.37 3.36
N LEU A 22 5.23 -4.91 3.08
CA LEU A 22 4.23 -4.31 2.21
C LEU A 22 3.09 -3.75 3.05
N VAL A 23 2.87 -2.44 2.99
CA VAL A 23 1.73 -1.78 3.64
C VAL A 23 0.78 -1.24 2.59
N TYR A 24 -0.47 -1.70 2.63
CA TYR A 24 -1.54 -1.09 1.86
C TYR A 24 -2.19 0.02 2.68
N LEU A 25 -2.20 1.23 2.12
CA LEU A 25 -2.90 2.40 2.64
C LEU A 25 -4.15 2.62 1.79
N VAL A 26 -5.31 2.32 2.37
CA VAL A 26 -6.57 2.10 1.65
C VAL A 26 -7.55 3.24 1.95
N ASP A 27 -7.97 3.96 0.93
CA ASP A 27 -8.87 5.09 1.07
C ASP A 27 -10.32 4.63 1.29
N SER A 28 -10.84 5.01 2.43
CA SER A 28 -12.22 4.74 2.86
C SER A 28 -12.99 6.04 3.08
N SER A 29 -12.60 7.10 2.39
CA SER A 29 -13.33 8.37 2.40
C SER A 29 -14.66 8.26 1.65
N GLY A 30 -15.55 9.22 1.92
CA GLY A 30 -16.88 9.25 1.31
C GLY A 30 -16.87 9.38 -0.22
N SER A 31 -15.82 9.98 -0.80
CA SER A 31 -15.71 10.17 -2.25
C SER A 31 -15.39 8.88 -3.01
N VAL A 32 -14.70 7.94 -2.37
CA VAL A 32 -14.45 6.61 -2.91
C VAL A 32 -15.77 5.87 -3.12
N GLY A 33 -16.62 5.83 -2.08
CA GLY A 33 -17.87 5.08 -2.12
C GLY A 33 -17.67 3.57 -1.97
N SER A 34 -18.70 2.86 -1.50
CA SER A 34 -18.61 1.42 -1.17
C SER A 34 -18.25 0.54 -2.37
N ILE A 35 -18.66 0.93 -3.58
CA ILE A 35 -18.35 0.19 -4.82
C ILE A 35 -16.85 0.22 -5.12
N ASN A 36 -16.23 1.40 -5.11
CA ASN A 36 -14.80 1.52 -5.39
C ASN A 36 -13.96 0.95 -4.24
N PHE A 37 -14.42 1.06 -2.98
CA PHE A 37 -13.76 0.42 -1.86
C PHE A 37 -13.71 -1.11 -1.99
N ASN A 38 -14.75 -1.73 -2.56
CA ASN A 38 -14.70 -3.16 -2.89
C ASN A 38 -13.68 -3.44 -4.00
N LYS A 39 -13.56 -2.59 -5.03
CA LYS A 39 -12.50 -2.71 -6.05
C LYS A 39 -11.10 -2.58 -5.46
N GLU A 40 -10.91 -1.73 -4.45
CA GLU A 40 -9.65 -1.64 -3.71
C GLU A 40 -9.30 -2.95 -3.01
N LYS A 41 -10.26 -3.54 -2.28
CA LYS A 41 -10.06 -4.85 -1.63
C LYS A 41 -9.80 -5.96 -2.64
N GLU A 42 -10.44 -5.93 -3.80
CA GLU A 42 -10.19 -6.87 -4.90
C GLU A 42 -8.78 -6.70 -5.48
N PHE A 43 -8.34 -5.47 -5.72
CA PHE A 43 -6.99 -5.17 -6.17
C PHE A 43 -5.94 -5.73 -5.20
N ILE A 44 -6.11 -5.50 -3.89
CA ILE A 44 -5.20 -6.03 -2.87
C ILE A 44 -5.21 -7.57 -2.93
N ASN A 45 -6.38 -8.20 -2.95
CA ASN A 45 -6.48 -9.66 -3.01
C ASN A 45 -5.87 -10.29 -4.26
N ASN A 46 -5.96 -9.60 -5.40
CA ASN A 46 -5.41 -10.06 -6.68
C ASN A 46 -3.88 -9.88 -6.72
N SER A 47 -3.36 -8.77 -6.22
CA SER A 47 -1.91 -8.52 -6.16
C SER A 47 -1.19 -9.49 -5.20
N LEU A 48 -1.85 -9.92 -4.12
CA LEU A 48 -1.31 -10.96 -3.21
C LEU A 48 -1.09 -12.33 -3.86
N SER A 49 -1.61 -12.57 -5.07
CA SER A 49 -1.30 -13.81 -5.81
C SER A 49 0.19 -13.92 -6.16
N GLN A 50 0.87 -12.78 -6.37
CA GLN A 50 2.26 -12.69 -6.82
C GLN A 50 3.31 -12.88 -5.72
N PHE A 51 2.91 -12.84 -4.44
CA PHE A 51 3.82 -12.86 -3.30
C PHE A 51 3.75 -14.18 -2.55
N VAL A 52 4.87 -14.71 -2.09
CA VAL A 52 4.85 -15.70 -0.99
C VAL A 52 4.71 -14.92 0.32
N ILE A 53 3.76 -15.33 1.18
CA ILE A 53 3.53 -14.66 2.47
C ILE A 53 4.21 -15.46 3.56
N GLY A 54 5.09 -14.82 4.34
CA GLY A 54 5.84 -15.50 5.38
C GLY A 54 6.98 -14.67 5.95
N TYR A 55 7.55 -15.13 7.07
CA TYR A 55 8.60 -14.40 7.78
C TYR A 55 9.88 -14.19 6.98
N ASN A 56 10.17 -15.06 6.01
CA ASN A 56 11.33 -14.95 5.12
C ASN A 56 10.99 -14.32 3.76
N ASP A 57 9.71 -14.10 3.48
CA ASP A 57 9.21 -13.59 2.20
C ASP A 57 8.47 -12.25 2.45
N ALA A 58 7.27 -12.06 1.90
CA ALA A 58 6.48 -10.85 2.11
C ALA A 58 5.72 -10.87 3.45
N LEU A 59 5.80 -9.76 4.17
CA LEU A 59 4.90 -9.44 5.28
C LEU A 59 3.94 -8.32 4.85
N VAL A 60 2.69 -8.39 5.29
CA VAL A 60 1.63 -7.50 4.79
C VAL A 60 0.87 -6.84 5.94
N GLY A 61 0.86 -5.51 5.94
CA GLY A 61 0.05 -4.67 6.81
C GLY A 61 -1.02 -3.92 6.01
N VAL A 62 -2.13 -3.60 6.67
CA VAL A 62 -3.19 -2.78 6.06
C VAL A 62 -3.63 -1.68 7.02
N VAL A 63 -3.69 -0.47 6.50
CA VAL A 63 -4.24 0.71 7.15
C VAL A 63 -5.34 1.25 6.25
N THR A 64 -6.54 1.47 6.79
CA THR A 64 -7.56 2.27 6.10
C THR A 64 -7.47 3.70 6.57
N PHE A 65 -7.85 4.65 5.72
CA PHE A 65 -7.94 6.04 6.14
C PHE A 65 -9.18 6.72 5.57
N SER A 66 -9.70 7.67 6.34
CA SER A 66 -10.61 8.70 5.86
C SER A 66 -10.23 9.99 6.58
N THR A 67 -11.03 10.42 7.54
CA THR A 67 -10.71 11.53 8.45
C THR A 67 -9.61 11.15 9.45
N VAL A 68 -9.54 9.86 9.80
CA VAL A 68 -8.56 9.32 10.74
C VAL A 68 -8.01 8.00 10.17
N PRO A 69 -6.69 7.77 10.18
CA PRO A 69 -6.11 6.48 9.82
C PRO A 69 -6.44 5.42 10.88
N ARG A 70 -6.74 4.21 10.43
CA ARG A 70 -7.03 3.05 11.27
C ARG A 70 -6.21 1.86 10.82
N GLU A 71 -5.36 1.40 11.71
CA GLU A 71 -4.71 0.09 11.57
C GLU A 71 -5.78 -0.99 11.51
N GLN A 72 -5.79 -1.78 10.44
CA GLN A 72 -6.59 -3.00 10.35
C GLN A 72 -5.76 -4.17 10.88
N PHE A 73 -4.50 -4.25 10.46
CA PHE A 73 -3.52 -5.20 10.97
C PHE A 73 -2.10 -4.84 10.55
N LYS A 74 -1.13 -5.20 11.42
CA LYS A 74 0.31 -4.98 11.26
C LYS A 74 0.98 -6.04 10.39
N LEU A 75 2.23 -5.80 9.99
CA LEU A 75 3.02 -6.69 9.12
C LEU A 75 3.14 -8.12 9.66
N ASN A 76 3.25 -8.26 10.99
CA ASN A 76 3.39 -9.55 11.67
C ASN A 76 2.06 -10.23 12.04
N ALA A 77 0.91 -9.70 11.61
CA ALA A 77 -0.39 -10.24 12.00
C ALA A 77 -0.76 -11.54 11.26
N PHE A 78 -0.33 -11.69 10.01
CA PHE A 78 -0.67 -12.84 9.17
C PHE A 78 0.58 -13.40 8.49
N LEU A 79 0.80 -14.70 8.67
CA LEU A 79 1.81 -15.49 7.96
C LEU A 79 1.19 -16.51 6.99
N ASP A 80 -0.14 -16.54 6.90
CA ASP A 80 -0.91 -17.43 6.04
C ASP A 80 -1.68 -16.62 4.99
N LYS A 81 -1.39 -16.86 3.71
CA LYS A 81 -2.00 -16.11 2.59
C LYS A 81 -3.53 -16.26 2.55
N PRO A 82 -4.13 -17.47 2.66
CA PRO A 82 -5.59 -17.62 2.76
C PRO A 82 -6.22 -16.79 3.88
N ALA A 83 -5.67 -16.83 5.10
CA ALA A 83 -6.17 -16.07 6.24
C ALA A 83 -6.06 -14.55 6.02
N LEU A 84 -4.93 -14.08 5.48
CA LEU A 84 -4.72 -12.68 5.10
C LEU A 84 -5.77 -12.22 4.09
N LYS A 85 -5.97 -12.98 3.00
CA LYS A 85 -6.96 -12.66 1.96
C LYS A 85 -8.36 -12.60 2.54
N TYR A 86 -8.71 -13.56 3.41
CA TYR A 86 -10.00 -13.54 4.10
C TYR A 86 -10.16 -12.29 4.97
N ALA A 87 -9.15 -11.94 5.78
CA ALA A 87 -9.16 -10.75 6.62
C ALA A 87 -9.38 -9.46 5.81
N ILE A 88 -8.73 -9.34 4.65
CA ILE A 88 -8.92 -8.19 3.74
C ILE A 88 -10.39 -8.05 3.32
N THR A 89 -11.08 -9.16 3.00
CA THR A 89 -12.51 -9.07 2.61
C THR A 89 -13.41 -8.49 3.70
N LYS A 90 -13.00 -8.64 4.97
CA LYS A 90 -13.75 -8.22 6.16
C LYS A 90 -13.47 -6.79 6.60
N ILE A 91 -12.50 -6.10 5.97
CA ILE A 91 -12.22 -4.71 6.30
C ILE A 91 -13.48 -3.87 6.00
N PRO A 92 -13.97 -3.09 7.00
CA PRO A 92 -15.16 -2.27 6.83
C PRO A 92 -14.86 -1.04 5.98
N TYR A 93 -15.81 -0.67 5.13
CA TYR A 93 -15.80 0.65 4.49
C TYR A 93 -16.15 1.70 5.54
N LEU A 94 -15.26 2.67 5.69
CA LEU A 94 -15.49 3.86 6.51
C LEU A 94 -16.02 4.97 5.59
N THR A 95 -16.36 6.12 6.15
CA THR A 95 -16.70 7.32 5.38
C THR A 95 -16.02 8.53 6.03
N GLY A 96 -16.18 9.70 5.45
CA GLY A 96 -15.61 10.96 5.94
C GLY A 96 -14.68 11.62 4.91
N ASN A 97 -13.88 12.56 5.39
CA ASN A 97 -12.92 13.32 4.58
C ASN A 97 -11.71 12.47 4.17
N THR A 98 -10.82 13.03 3.34
CA THR A 98 -9.64 12.34 2.79
C THR A 98 -8.34 12.97 3.31
N HIS A 99 -7.89 12.51 4.49
CA HIS A 99 -6.68 13.01 5.16
C HIS A 99 -5.44 12.16 4.82
N THR A 100 -5.01 12.23 3.56
CA THR A 100 -3.93 11.40 3.02
C THR A 100 -2.58 11.66 3.70
N ALA A 101 -2.26 12.91 4.03
CA ALA A 101 -1.01 13.25 4.70
C ALA A 101 -0.90 12.59 6.08
N GLU A 102 -1.95 12.68 6.89
CA GLU A 102 -2.04 12.04 8.22
C GLU A 102 -1.90 10.53 8.11
N ALA A 103 -2.50 9.93 7.07
CA ALA A 103 -2.43 8.49 6.83
C ALA A 103 -1.01 8.03 6.46
N ILE A 104 -0.31 8.78 5.60
CA ILE A 104 1.09 8.48 5.25
C ILE A 104 2.01 8.63 6.47
N ASN A 105 1.82 9.68 7.27
CA ASN A 105 2.56 9.87 8.52
C ASN A 105 2.27 8.72 9.53
N PHE A 106 1.02 8.24 9.60
CA PHE A 106 0.67 7.10 10.44
C PHE A 106 1.44 5.84 10.04
N VAL A 107 1.51 5.53 8.74
CA VAL A 107 2.28 4.39 8.22
C VAL A 107 3.75 4.47 8.65
N ASN A 108 4.37 5.64 8.52
CA ASN A 108 5.76 5.87 8.92
C ASN A 108 6.04 5.58 10.40
N ASN A 109 5.09 5.93 11.27
CA ASN A 109 5.28 5.90 12.73
C ASN A 109 4.72 4.65 13.41
N HIS A 110 3.85 3.90 12.74
CA HIS A 110 3.13 2.77 13.36
C HIS A 110 3.26 1.46 12.59
N MET A 111 3.56 1.50 11.28
CA MET A 111 3.61 0.29 10.44
C MET A 111 5.06 -0.09 10.08
N PHE A 112 5.86 0.87 9.63
CA PHE A 112 7.30 0.66 9.35
C PHE A 112 8.16 0.90 10.60
N ILE A 113 7.87 0.08 11.63
CA ILE A 113 8.61 0.02 12.89
C ILE A 113 8.78 -1.44 13.35
N PRO A 114 9.87 -1.78 14.07
CA PRO A 114 10.14 -3.16 14.46
C PRO A 114 9.02 -3.81 15.29
N SER A 115 8.35 -3.05 16.16
CA SER A 115 7.25 -3.56 16.98
C SER A 115 5.98 -3.91 16.18
N ALA A 116 5.91 -3.49 14.92
CA ALA A 116 4.85 -3.86 13.98
C ALA A 116 5.26 -4.97 13.01
N GLY A 117 6.48 -5.48 13.12
CA GLY A 117 7.02 -6.54 12.26
C GLY A 117 7.91 -6.05 11.13
N ASP A 118 8.23 -4.76 11.06
CA ASP A 118 9.18 -4.20 10.08
C ASP A 118 10.57 -4.79 10.27
N ARG A 119 11.20 -5.22 9.17
CA ARG A 119 12.45 -5.95 9.14
C ARG A 119 13.52 -5.07 8.49
N PRO A 120 14.68 -4.86 9.15
CA PRO A 120 15.71 -3.96 8.65
C PRO A 120 16.38 -4.44 7.34
N ASP A 121 16.23 -5.73 7.02
CA ASP A 121 16.76 -6.36 5.81
C ASP A 121 15.68 -6.59 4.72
N ALA A 122 14.47 -6.07 4.92
CA ALA A 122 13.39 -6.11 3.93
C ALA A 122 13.25 -4.77 3.19
N GLN A 123 12.77 -4.80 1.95
CA GLN A 123 12.39 -3.59 1.23
C GLN A 123 10.99 -3.14 1.65
N ASN A 124 10.88 -1.94 2.23
CA ASN A 124 9.60 -1.35 2.61
C ASN A 124 8.89 -0.79 1.38
N ILE A 125 7.63 -1.18 1.21
CA ILE A 125 6.78 -0.75 0.10
C ILE A 125 5.45 -0.26 0.65
N LEU A 126 5.08 0.97 0.33
CA LEU A 126 3.76 1.54 0.58
C LEU A 126 2.96 1.55 -0.72
N VAL A 127 1.79 0.92 -0.72
CA VAL A 127 0.83 0.98 -1.82
C VAL A 127 -0.36 1.83 -1.38
N VAL A 128 -0.53 3.00 -1.99
CA VAL A 128 -1.64 3.91 -1.72
C VAL A 128 -2.77 3.64 -2.72
N LEU A 129 -3.95 3.25 -2.24
CA LEU A 129 -5.17 3.12 -3.04
C LEU A 129 -6.09 4.28 -2.71
N THR A 130 -6.53 5.04 -3.71
CA THR A 130 -7.37 6.23 -3.50
C THR A 130 -8.05 6.67 -4.80
N ASP A 131 -9.11 7.47 -4.70
CA ASP A 131 -9.66 8.26 -5.80
C ASP A 131 -8.89 9.58 -6.03
N GLY A 132 -7.72 9.72 -5.40
CA GLY A 132 -6.63 10.61 -5.76
C GLY A 132 -6.81 12.07 -5.37
N ARG A 133 -7.63 12.40 -4.37
CA ARG A 133 -7.79 13.79 -3.92
C ARG A 133 -7.55 13.95 -2.42
N SER A 134 -6.35 14.40 -2.05
CA SER A 134 -6.02 14.77 -0.68
C SER A 134 -6.62 16.13 -0.31
N GLY A 135 -7.03 16.27 0.95
CA GLY A 135 -7.39 17.56 1.54
C GLY A 135 -6.22 18.55 1.67
N ASP A 136 -4.97 18.07 1.65
CA ASP A 136 -3.76 18.89 1.69
C ASP A 136 -2.63 18.25 0.84
N PRO A 137 -2.59 18.56 -0.47
CA PRO A 137 -1.59 17.99 -1.38
C PRO A 137 -0.15 18.34 -0.99
N ALA A 138 0.10 19.56 -0.49
CA ALA A 138 1.47 19.99 -0.16
C ALA A 138 2.03 19.19 1.02
N LYS A 139 1.25 19.03 2.09
CA LYS A 139 1.62 18.20 3.23
C LYS A 139 1.71 16.73 2.85
N THR A 140 0.82 16.25 1.98
CA THR A 140 0.84 14.88 1.46
C THR A 140 2.16 14.56 0.75
N LEU A 141 2.66 15.47 -0.09
CA LEU A 141 3.98 15.35 -0.72
C LEU A 141 5.13 15.36 0.30
N GLN A 142 5.02 16.20 1.33
CA GLN A 142 6.03 16.26 2.39
C GLN A 142 6.14 14.91 3.11
N GLU A 143 5.02 14.30 3.51
CA GLU A 143 5.02 13.00 4.20
C GLU A 143 5.49 11.86 3.28
N ALA A 144 5.08 11.87 2.01
CA ALA A 144 5.57 10.91 1.02
C ALA A 144 7.10 11.00 0.85
N ASN A 145 7.65 12.23 0.81
CA ASN A 145 9.10 12.42 0.68
C ASN A 145 9.86 11.92 1.92
N ARG A 146 9.30 12.03 3.13
CA ARG A 146 9.92 11.47 4.34
C ARG A 146 10.05 9.95 4.26
N LEU A 147 9.03 9.25 3.77
CA LEU A 147 9.10 7.81 3.55
C LEU A 147 10.14 7.44 2.48
N LYS A 148 10.17 8.17 1.36
CA LYS A 148 11.18 7.95 0.30
C LYS A 148 12.61 8.11 0.83
N GLN A 149 12.86 9.10 1.68
CA GLN A 149 14.16 9.31 2.32
C GLN A 149 14.56 8.17 3.26
N ARG A 150 13.60 7.39 3.78
CA ARG A 150 13.82 6.16 4.55
C ARG A 150 13.90 4.90 3.67
N ASN A 151 14.16 5.07 2.37
CA ASN A 151 14.21 4.00 1.39
C ASN A 151 12.89 3.23 1.23
N THR A 152 11.74 3.82 1.58
CA THR A 152 10.43 3.23 1.28
C THR A 152 10.05 3.52 -0.18
N VAL A 153 9.67 2.47 -0.92
CA VAL A 153 9.09 2.61 -2.26
C VAL A 153 7.61 2.92 -2.13
N ILE A 154 7.14 3.98 -2.81
CA ILE A 154 5.72 4.34 -2.84
C ILE A 154 5.15 4.05 -4.22
N ILE A 155 4.07 3.27 -4.24
CA ILE A 155 3.23 2.94 -5.40
C ILE A 155 1.86 3.56 -5.18
N ALA A 156 1.25 4.09 -6.24
CA ALA A 156 -0.07 4.70 -6.19
C ALA A 156 -1.03 4.01 -7.17
N VAL A 157 -2.23 3.71 -6.70
CA VAL A 157 -3.29 3.08 -7.48
C VAL A 157 -4.53 3.97 -7.41
N GLY A 158 -4.81 4.65 -8.52
CA GLY A 158 -6.02 5.45 -8.68
C GLY A 158 -7.23 4.57 -8.96
N ILE A 159 -8.29 4.69 -8.18
CA ILE A 159 -9.51 3.90 -8.36
C ILE A 159 -10.64 4.78 -8.89
N GLY A 160 -11.34 4.26 -9.91
CA GLY A 160 -12.43 4.97 -10.56
C GLY A 160 -11.94 6.10 -11.48
N SER A 161 -12.90 6.86 -12.01
CA SER A 161 -12.63 7.93 -12.98
C SER A 161 -12.20 9.26 -12.35
N GLY A 162 -12.31 9.41 -11.03
CA GLY A 162 -12.04 10.64 -10.29
C GLY A 162 -10.56 10.87 -9.92
N ALA A 163 -9.72 9.84 -10.07
CA ALA A 163 -8.32 9.80 -9.66
C ALA A 163 -7.46 10.92 -10.27
N SER A 164 -6.90 11.79 -9.41
CA SER A 164 -5.99 12.86 -9.84
C SER A 164 -4.61 12.33 -10.20
N LYS A 165 -4.34 12.19 -11.50
CA LYS A 165 -3.02 11.73 -11.98
C LYS A 165 -1.86 12.61 -11.48
N SER A 166 -2.05 13.93 -11.40
CA SER A 166 -1.00 14.84 -10.95
C SER A 166 -0.63 14.62 -9.48
N GLU A 167 -1.62 14.38 -8.63
CA GLU A 167 -1.39 14.13 -7.20
C GLU A 167 -0.72 12.77 -6.98
N LEU A 168 -1.23 11.72 -7.63
CA LEU A 168 -0.64 10.38 -7.55
C LEU A 168 0.81 10.35 -8.06
N ASN A 169 1.13 11.10 -9.12
CA ASN A 169 2.49 11.22 -9.62
C ASN A 169 3.44 11.85 -8.59
N GLY A 170 2.97 12.75 -7.74
CA GLY A 170 3.80 13.35 -6.70
C GLY A 170 4.07 12.41 -5.53
N LEU A 171 3.16 11.47 -5.26
CA LEU A 171 3.31 10.46 -4.21
C LEU A 171 4.40 9.44 -4.50
N VAL A 172 4.48 8.97 -5.74
CA VAL A 172 5.27 7.79 -6.08
C VAL A 172 6.78 8.03 -6.12
N SER A 173 7.55 6.96 -5.88
CA SER A 173 9.02 6.99 -5.98
C SER A 173 9.51 6.98 -7.43
N ASN A 174 8.69 6.48 -8.37
CA ASN A 174 8.96 6.44 -9.80
C ASN A 174 7.65 6.74 -10.56
N PRO A 175 7.64 7.60 -11.58
CA PRO A 175 6.44 7.86 -12.40
C PRO A 175 5.79 6.60 -13.01
N ALA A 176 6.56 5.52 -13.20
CA ALA A 176 6.04 4.23 -13.67
C ALA A 176 5.19 3.48 -12.61
N TYR A 177 5.17 3.94 -11.35
CA TYR A 177 4.44 3.29 -10.25
C TYR A 177 3.06 3.90 -9.98
N VAL A 178 2.49 4.58 -10.98
CA VAL A 178 1.10 5.03 -10.95
C VAL A 178 0.26 4.12 -11.82
N PHE A 179 -0.71 3.45 -11.22
CA PHE A 179 -1.66 2.57 -11.89
C PHE A 179 -3.09 3.11 -11.73
N PHE A 180 -3.99 2.72 -12.64
CA PHE A 180 -5.39 3.11 -12.55
C PHE A 180 -6.28 1.88 -12.74
N CYS A 181 -7.21 1.67 -11.81
CA CYS A 181 -8.27 0.67 -11.93
C CYS A 181 -9.58 1.38 -12.29
N LYS A 182 -10.14 1.05 -13.45
CA LYS A 182 -11.41 1.61 -13.93
C LYS A 182 -12.56 0.66 -13.60
#